data_AF-A0A1E1LEV1-F1
#
_entry.id   AF-A0A1E1LEV1-F1
#
_cell.length_a   1.000
_cell.length_b   1.000
_cell.length_c   1.000
_cell.angle_alpha   90.00
_cell.angle_beta   90.00
_cell.angle_gamma   90.00
#
_symmetry.space_group_name_H-M   'P 1'
#
loop_
_entity.id
_entity.type
_entity.pdbx_description
1 polymer ?
#
loop_
_entity_poly.entity_id
_entity_poly.type
_entity_poly.pdbx_seq_one_letter_code
_entity_poly.pdbx_strand_id
1 'polypeptide(L)'
;MNGSSKAPESSPEIADTSTNTSAVQPAKDKSSIVKENRAAGNKRKHEKANKMAKEAKAKQNVEKKLLDRMCARADRERQHMGAVVGFSNTETDSDEDSVTTGLLVPCDMETDTPPGLLFTLNPSPEKGIGAFANQDIQKGTDILVEEAIMRGKAQWLFDEALFKALGEDKKHRIMSLYSRCHCNLIPCLETPFMKIWSTNAYQLPVGPMLYEIASRFNHACLPNCARGFSKENHMVFRTARDIKRGEELTFNYVLVLRSDEYRLDFFRHAFNSTCDCDCCQGREHYTEYVIDKSHLPNGVETKFPALGVYNDEEQKAQDRVENWHMGIEATMSQIHANMLEYLETLVEAGDECMLTSQCRELLVDEALDAIGNFLAENNVYGLDDAVLQSYLAKIKRFMLAQTEAYYLTVLQSFSKFVD
;
A
#
# COMPACT_ATOMS: atom_id res chain seq x y z
N MET A 1 17.88 54.08 -65.28
CA MET A 1 17.49 54.86 -66.49
C MET A 1 15.97 54.88 -66.60
N ASN A 2 15.46 55.77 -67.44
CA ASN A 2 14.06 56.02 -67.83
C ASN A 2 13.17 54.75 -67.91
N GLY A 3 11.86 54.77 -67.63
CA GLY A 3 10.98 55.87 -67.19
C GLY A 3 9.77 56.08 -68.12
N SER A 4 8.64 56.55 -67.55
CA SER A 4 7.40 57.01 -68.25
C SER A 4 6.60 55.98 -69.06
N SER A 5 5.30 56.17 -69.36
CA SER A 5 4.22 56.94 -68.71
C SER A 5 2.87 56.65 -69.42
N LYS A 6 1.73 56.84 -68.74
CA LYS A 6 0.51 57.50 -69.30
C LYS A 6 -0.56 57.75 -68.22
N ALA A 7 -1.32 58.82 -68.46
CA ALA A 7 -2.45 59.36 -67.68
C ALA A 7 -3.59 59.69 -68.71
N PRO A 8 -4.64 60.52 -68.45
CA PRO A 8 -5.15 61.14 -67.20
C PRO A 8 -6.42 60.38 -66.70
N GLU A 9 -7.53 60.86 -66.11
CA GLU A 9 -8.27 62.14 -65.92
C GLU A 9 -9.16 62.07 -64.65
N SER A 10 -9.68 63.14 -64.02
CA SER A 10 -9.47 64.60 -64.16
C SER A 10 -9.97 65.41 -62.93
N SER A 11 -9.66 66.72 -62.97
CA SER A 11 -10.02 67.93 -62.19
C SER A 11 -11.53 68.22 -61.89
N PRO A 12 -11.90 69.35 -61.23
CA PRO A 12 -11.38 69.96 -59.98
C PRO A 12 -12.49 70.55 -59.06
N GLU A 13 -12.15 71.10 -57.88
CA GLU A 13 -12.59 72.46 -57.48
C GLU A 13 -11.73 73.04 -56.33
N ILE A 14 -11.87 74.34 -56.06
CA ILE A 14 -10.94 75.16 -55.25
C ILE A 14 -11.71 76.11 -54.32
N ALA A 15 -11.35 76.16 -53.03
CA ALA A 15 -11.09 77.38 -52.22
C ALA A 15 -11.18 77.11 -50.69
N ASP A 16 -10.81 78.04 -49.80
CA ASP A 16 -9.50 78.66 -49.53
C ASP A 16 -9.59 79.39 -48.17
N THR A 17 -8.49 79.50 -47.39
CA THR A 17 -8.36 80.30 -46.13
C THR A 17 -9.33 80.00 -44.96
N SER A 18 -9.06 80.31 -43.68
CA SER A 18 -7.80 80.53 -42.94
C SER A 18 -8.00 80.45 -41.40
N THR A 19 -6.93 80.13 -40.68
CA THR A 19 -6.63 80.54 -39.27
C THR A 19 -7.66 80.30 -38.14
N ASN A 20 -7.56 79.12 -37.51
CA ASN A 20 -7.03 78.93 -36.15
C ASN A 20 -7.38 79.96 -35.02
N THR A 21 -8.08 79.49 -33.97
CA THR A 21 -7.90 79.98 -32.58
C THR A 21 -7.94 78.80 -31.58
N SER A 22 -7.24 78.93 -30.46
CA SER A 22 -7.01 77.86 -29.47
C SER A 22 -7.80 78.04 -28.18
N ALA A 23 -8.31 76.95 -27.60
CA ALA A 23 -8.93 76.93 -26.28
C ALA A 23 -8.07 76.13 -25.28
N VAL A 24 -7.80 76.72 -24.10
CA VAL A 24 -6.96 76.12 -23.05
C VAL A 24 -7.82 75.48 -21.97
N GLN A 25 -7.53 74.24 -21.58
CA GLN A 25 -8.11 73.61 -20.40
C GLN A 25 -7.34 73.98 -19.11
N PRO A 26 -8.01 74.13 -17.96
CA PRO A 26 -7.37 74.60 -16.72
C PRO A 26 -6.41 73.55 -16.14
N ALA A 27 -5.26 74.02 -15.64
CA ALA A 27 -4.24 73.17 -15.06
C ALA A 27 -4.62 72.69 -13.65
N LYS A 28 -4.54 71.37 -13.40
CA LYS A 28 -4.59 70.81 -12.03
C LYS A 28 -3.33 71.18 -11.25
N ASP A 29 -3.48 71.43 -9.95
CA ASP A 29 -2.36 71.65 -9.03
C ASP A 29 -1.41 70.44 -8.97
N LYS A 30 -0.10 70.68 -8.96
CA LYS A 30 0.95 69.66 -8.87
C LYS A 30 0.79 68.77 -7.63
N SER A 31 0.29 69.30 -6.50
CA SER A 31 -0.01 68.49 -5.31
C SER A 31 -1.07 67.43 -5.59
N SER A 32 -2.12 67.78 -6.36
CA SER A 32 -3.17 66.83 -6.76
C SER A 32 -2.65 65.77 -7.71
N ILE A 33 -1.83 66.13 -8.70
CA ILE A 33 -1.26 65.20 -9.69
C ILE A 33 -0.34 64.15 -9.03
N VAL A 34 0.47 64.55 -8.04
CA VAL A 34 1.31 63.61 -7.28
C VAL A 34 0.46 62.65 -6.44
N LYS A 35 -0.65 63.12 -5.86
CA LYS A 35 -1.60 62.28 -5.12
C LYS A 35 -2.35 61.31 -6.04
N GLU A 36 -2.85 61.78 -7.18
CA GLU A 36 -3.51 60.95 -8.21
C GLU A 36 -2.57 59.85 -8.73
N ASN A 37 -1.32 60.20 -9.06
CA ASN A 37 -0.32 59.22 -9.51
C ASN A 37 0.04 58.18 -8.43
N ARG A 38 0.16 58.60 -7.16
CA ARG A 38 0.43 57.68 -6.04
C ARG A 38 -0.76 56.75 -5.76
N ALA A 39 -1.99 57.27 -5.87
CA ALA A 39 -3.22 56.48 -5.78
C ALA A 39 -3.34 55.47 -6.93
N ALA A 40 -3.06 55.88 -8.17
CA ALA A 40 -3.05 55.00 -9.34
C ALA A 40 -1.98 53.91 -9.24
N GLY A 41 -0.78 54.23 -8.74
CA GLY A 41 0.28 53.27 -8.46
C GLY A 41 -0.11 52.23 -7.40
N ASN A 42 -0.75 52.67 -6.31
CA ASN A 42 -1.28 51.78 -5.27
C ASN A 42 -2.41 50.90 -5.80
N LYS A 43 -3.33 51.44 -6.60
CA LYS A 43 -4.41 50.67 -7.25
C LYS A 43 -3.85 49.56 -8.14
N ARG A 44 -2.88 49.87 -9.02
CA ARG A 44 -2.20 48.87 -9.87
C ARG A 44 -1.48 47.79 -9.07
N LYS A 45 -0.85 48.13 -7.93
CA LYS A 45 -0.26 47.14 -7.01
C LYS A 45 -1.32 46.21 -6.41
N HIS A 46 -2.44 46.77 -5.94
CA HIS A 46 -3.54 45.98 -5.37
C HIS A 46 -4.22 45.09 -6.41
N GLU A 47 -4.43 45.58 -7.63
CA GLU A 47 -4.95 44.79 -8.76
C GLU A 47 -4.01 43.61 -9.13
N LYS A 48 -2.69 43.84 -9.18
CA LYS A 48 -1.71 42.77 -9.40
C LYS A 48 -1.70 41.74 -8.25
N ALA A 49 -1.76 42.19 -7.00
CA ALA A 49 -1.84 41.31 -5.83
C ALA A 49 -3.12 40.47 -5.84
N ASN A 50 -4.28 41.07 -6.13
CA ASN A 50 -5.56 40.36 -6.25
C ASN A 50 -5.57 39.36 -7.41
N LYS A 51 -4.90 39.66 -8.53
CA LYS A 51 -4.71 38.71 -9.63
C LYS A 51 -3.86 37.51 -9.16
N MET A 52 -2.70 37.76 -8.56
CA MET A 52 -1.81 36.70 -8.05
C MET A 52 -2.49 35.83 -6.97
N ALA A 53 -3.27 36.43 -6.07
CA ALA A 53 -4.05 35.70 -5.06
C ALA A 53 -5.16 34.85 -5.68
N LYS A 54 -5.83 35.33 -6.74
CA LYS A 54 -6.81 34.52 -7.50
C LYS A 54 -6.13 33.36 -8.25
N GLU A 55 -4.96 33.59 -8.84
CA GLU A 55 -4.19 32.55 -9.54
C GLU A 55 -3.67 31.48 -8.57
N ALA A 56 -3.16 31.88 -7.40
CA ALA A 56 -2.77 30.95 -6.34
C ALA A 56 -3.96 30.13 -5.82
N LYS A 57 -5.10 30.77 -5.51
CA LYS A 57 -6.32 30.09 -5.06
C LYS A 57 -6.93 29.19 -6.15
N ALA A 58 -6.75 29.53 -7.43
CA ALA A 58 -7.14 28.66 -8.55
C ALA A 58 -6.25 27.41 -8.63
N LYS A 59 -4.92 27.55 -8.50
CA LYS A 59 -4.00 26.41 -8.40
C LYS A 59 -4.36 25.50 -7.22
N GLN A 60 -4.49 26.05 -6.02
CA GLN A 60 -4.85 25.31 -4.81
C GLN A 60 -6.20 24.58 -4.93
N ASN A 61 -7.18 25.16 -5.64
CA ASN A 61 -8.45 24.50 -5.94
C ASN A 61 -8.35 23.37 -6.98
N VAL A 62 -7.42 23.45 -7.93
CA VAL A 62 -7.14 22.38 -8.90
C VAL A 62 -6.41 21.23 -8.20
N GLU A 63 -5.37 21.56 -7.46
CA GLU A 63 -4.58 20.65 -6.61
C GLU A 63 -5.47 19.93 -5.60
N LYS A 64 -6.34 20.65 -4.87
CA LYS A 64 -7.31 20.01 -3.97
C LYS A 64 -8.26 19.06 -4.73
N LYS A 65 -8.83 19.47 -5.86
CA LYS A 65 -9.73 18.59 -6.64
C LYS A 65 -9.01 17.34 -7.19
N LEU A 66 -7.74 17.49 -7.52
CA LEU A 66 -6.87 16.40 -7.95
C LEU A 66 -6.64 15.43 -6.77
N LEU A 67 -6.23 15.93 -5.61
CA LEU A 67 -6.12 15.16 -4.36
C LEU A 67 -7.45 14.45 -4.00
N ASP A 68 -8.58 15.16 -4.00
CA ASP A 68 -9.91 14.61 -3.66
C ASP A 68 -10.26 13.40 -4.56
N ARG A 69 -10.02 13.51 -5.89
CA ARG A 69 -10.22 12.40 -6.85
C ARG A 69 -9.25 11.24 -6.63
N MET A 70 -7.98 11.56 -6.46
CA MET A 70 -6.90 10.60 -6.27
C MET A 70 -7.11 9.79 -4.98
N CYS A 71 -7.57 10.44 -3.91
CA CYS A 71 -7.96 9.80 -2.66
C CYS A 71 -9.12 8.83 -2.85
N ALA A 72 -10.21 9.25 -3.52
CA ALA A 72 -11.32 8.37 -3.82
C ALA A 72 -10.92 7.14 -4.66
N ARG A 73 -9.82 7.22 -5.43
CA ARG A 73 -9.20 6.06 -6.10
C ARG A 73 -8.38 5.21 -5.12
N ALA A 74 -7.52 5.81 -4.30
CA ALA A 74 -6.75 5.12 -3.27
C ALA A 74 -7.65 4.31 -2.33
N ASP A 75 -8.80 4.86 -1.93
CA ASP A 75 -9.76 4.21 -1.05
C ASP A 75 -10.39 2.97 -1.73
N ARG A 76 -10.71 3.03 -3.04
CA ARG A 76 -11.18 1.86 -3.82
C ARG A 76 -10.09 0.81 -4.02
N GLU A 77 -8.85 1.24 -4.25
CA GLU A 77 -7.71 0.33 -4.42
C GLU A 77 -7.29 -0.32 -3.10
N ARG A 78 -7.43 0.37 -1.95
CA ARG A 78 -7.24 -0.20 -0.60
C ARG A 78 -8.26 -1.30 -0.28
N GLN A 79 -9.45 -1.25 -0.90
CA GLN A 79 -10.47 -2.30 -0.84
C GLN A 79 -10.20 -3.48 -1.79
N HIS A 80 -9.35 -3.32 -2.82
CA HIS A 80 -9.03 -4.38 -3.80
C HIS A 80 -7.65 -5.02 -3.58
N MET A 81 -6.63 -4.26 -3.16
CA MET A 81 -5.28 -4.72 -2.80
C MET A 81 -5.20 -5.03 -1.31
N GLY A 82 -6.06 -5.92 -0.82
CA GLY A 82 -6.36 -6.15 0.60
C GLY A 82 -5.17 -6.01 1.55
N ALA A 83 -5.24 -4.98 2.41
CA ALA A 83 -4.41 -4.79 3.61
C ALA A 83 -2.89 -5.04 3.45
N VAL A 84 -2.22 -4.31 2.52
CA VAL A 84 -0.75 -4.18 2.44
C VAL A 84 -0.09 -3.76 3.78
N VAL A 85 -0.88 -3.26 4.74
CA VAL A 85 -0.49 -3.12 6.14
C VAL A 85 -1.68 -3.50 7.02
N GLY A 86 -1.48 -4.40 7.98
CA GLY A 86 -2.53 -5.00 8.82
C GLY A 86 -3.08 -4.08 9.92
N PHE A 87 -3.71 -2.97 9.55
CA PHE A 87 -4.39 -2.06 10.49
C PHE A 87 -5.90 -2.29 10.55
N SER A 88 -6.40 -2.74 11.70
CA SER A 88 -7.80 -2.62 12.09
C SER A 88 -8.10 -1.19 12.55
N ASN A 89 -9.21 -0.60 12.09
CA ASN A 89 -9.64 0.72 12.58
C ASN A 89 -10.21 0.62 14.00
N THR A 90 -9.38 0.92 15.00
CA THR A 90 -9.82 1.28 16.35
C THR A 90 -9.10 2.56 16.77
N GLU A 91 -9.82 3.68 16.76
CA GLU A 91 -9.31 4.96 17.24
C GLU A 91 -9.25 4.96 18.77
N THR A 92 -8.03 4.92 19.33
CA THR A 92 -7.77 5.19 20.74
C THR A 92 -6.49 6.00 20.87
N ASP A 93 -6.59 7.28 21.23
CA ASP A 93 -5.45 8.10 21.62
C ASP A 93 -4.82 7.55 22.91
N SER A 94 -3.52 7.25 22.89
CA SER A 94 -2.69 7.09 24.09
C SER A 94 -1.19 7.21 23.78
N ASP A 95 -0.67 8.41 24.01
CA ASP A 95 0.68 8.83 24.43
C ASP A 95 1.94 7.94 24.20
N GLU A 96 2.92 8.58 23.54
CA GLU A 96 4.40 8.55 23.68
C GLU A 96 5.24 7.24 23.79
N ASP A 97 6.33 7.25 23.00
CA ASP A 97 7.62 6.59 23.22
C ASP A 97 7.70 5.08 23.57
N SER A 98 7.41 4.26 22.57
CA SER A 98 7.97 2.89 22.45
C SER A 98 8.70 2.71 21.10
N VAL A 99 9.93 3.24 21.01
CA VAL A 99 10.79 3.08 19.82
C VAL A 99 11.41 1.69 19.80
N THR A 100 10.63 0.68 19.40
CA THR A 100 11.21 -0.61 18.99
C THR A 100 11.85 -0.46 17.60
N THR A 101 13.18 -0.39 17.56
CA THR A 101 13.95 -0.37 16.32
C THR A 101 13.74 -1.66 15.54
N GLY A 102 13.07 -1.55 14.39
CA GLY A 102 13.09 -2.61 13.38
C GLY A 102 14.52 -2.88 12.96
N LEU A 103 14.95 -4.14 12.99
CA LEU A 103 16.28 -4.54 12.56
C LEU A 103 16.40 -4.32 11.05
N LEU A 104 17.07 -3.23 10.66
CA LEU A 104 17.56 -3.05 9.31
C LEU A 104 18.43 -4.27 8.95
N VAL A 105 18.18 -4.85 7.78
CA VAL A 105 19.03 -5.92 7.24
C VAL A 105 20.47 -5.35 7.15
N PRO A 106 21.49 -6.03 7.69
CA PRO A 106 22.85 -5.52 7.65
C PRO A 106 23.30 -5.20 6.22
N CYS A 107 23.92 -4.04 6.02
CA CYS A 107 24.42 -3.58 4.71
C CYS A 107 25.48 -4.51 4.11
N ASP A 108 26.05 -5.42 4.92
CA ASP A 108 27.12 -6.34 4.56
C ASP A 108 26.60 -7.67 3.94
N MET A 109 25.28 -7.80 3.73
CA MET A 109 24.67 -8.94 3.07
C MET A 109 24.87 -8.88 1.54
N GLU A 110 25.74 -9.73 0.99
CA GLU A 110 25.87 -9.93 -0.45
C GLU A 110 24.54 -10.47 -1.04
N THR A 111 23.77 -9.58 -1.67
CA THR A 111 22.51 -9.94 -2.33
C THR A 111 22.78 -10.41 -3.75
N ASP A 112 23.13 -11.69 -3.87
CA ASP A 112 23.36 -12.32 -5.17
C ASP A 112 22.16 -12.08 -6.11
N THR A 113 22.40 -11.38 -7.22
CA THR A 113 21.35 -10.96 -8.13
C THR A 113 21.27 -11.96 -9.28
N PRO A 114 20.10 -12.59 -9.54
CA PRO A 114 19.96 -13.55 -10.62
C PRO A 114 20.51 -13.05 -11.96
N PRO A 115 21.39 -13.83 -12.62
CA PRO A 115 22.11 -13.36 -13.80
C PRO A 115 21.17 -13.10 -14.98
N GLY A 116 21.42 -12.02 -15.70
CA GLY A 116 20.62 -11.58 -16.85
C GLY A 116 19.57 -10.50 -16.54
N LEU A 117 19.37 -10.14 -15.27
CA LEU A 117 18.56 -8.98 -14.89
C LEU A 117 19.20 -7.66 -15.36
N LEU A 118 18.35 -6.67 -15.69
CA LEU A 118 18.78 -5.33 -16.13
C LEU A 118 19.18 -4.40 -14.96
N PHE A 119 19.26 -4.96 -13.76
CA PHE A 119 19.57 -4.27 -12.50
C PHE A 119 20.42 -5.16 -11.59
N THR A 120 20.94 -4.58 -10.50
CA THR A 120 21.60 -5.28 -9.40
C THR A 120 20.97 -4.88 -8.07
N LEU A 121 20.84 -5.84 -7.16
CA LEU A 121 20.50 -5.58 -5.76
C LEU A 121 21.75 -5.07 -5.04
N ASN A 122 21.62 -3.95 -4.32
CA ASN A 122 22.72 -3.34 -3.56
C ASN A 122 22.17 -2.67 -2.29
N PRO A 123 23.01 -2.36 -1.29
CA PRO A 123 22.59 -1.52 -0.17
C PRO A 123 22.05 -0.16 -0.63
N SER A 124 20.88 0.23 -0.13
CA SER A 124 20.26 1.54 -0.38
C SER A 124 20.26 2.36 0.92
N PRO A 125 20.83 3.59 0.93
CA PRO A 125 20.94 4.41 2.12
C PRO A 125 19.60 4.57 2.86
N GLU A 126 19.61 4.33 4.17
CA GLU A 126 18.45 4.42 5.07
C GLU A 126 17.26 3.49 4.76
N LYS A 127 17.36 2.66 3.70
CA LYS A 127 16.29 1.78 3.18
C LYS A 127 16.65 0.29 3.23
N GLY A 128 17.89 -0.07 3.55
CA GLY A 128 18.37 -1.45 3.59
C GLY A 128 18.91 -1.88 2.23
N ILE A 129 18.11 -2.58 1.42
CA ILE A 129 18.49 -3.05 0.08
C ILE A 129 17.60 -2.35 -0.96
N GLY A 130 18.17 -2.02 -2.12
CA GLY A 130 17.46 -1.46 -3.28
C GLY A 130 17.87 -2.16 -4.57
N ALA A 131 17.00 -2.11 -5.59
CA ALA A 131 17.32 -2.51 -6.95
C ALA A 131 17.87 -1.30 -7.74
N PHE A 132 19.00 -1.43 -8.43
CA PHE A 132 19.66 -0.34 -9.15
C PHE A 132 19.97 -0.73 -10.60
N ALA A 133 19.63 0.12 -11.57
CA ALA A 133 19.79 -0.18 -13.00
C ALA A 133 21.28 -0.38 -13.39
N ASN A 134 21.64 -1.54 -13.92
CA ASN A 134 23.03 -1.87 -14.28
C ASN A 134 23.44 -1.34 -15.66
N GLN A 135 22.48 -0.83 -16.43
CA GLN A 135 22.61 -0.18 -17.74
C GLN A 135 21.49 0.85 -17.94
N ASP A 136 21.48 1.54 -19.08
CA ASP A 136 20.34 2.36 -19.49
C ASP A 136 19.18 1.47 -19.96
N ILE A 137 17.97 1.73 -19.46
CA ILE A 137 16.76 0.93 -19.75
C ILE A 137 15.70 1.83 -20.40
N GLN A 138 15.09 1.37 -21.49
CA GLN A 138 14.03 2.12 -22.17
C GLN A 138 12.69 2.04 -21.42
N LYS A 139 11.81 3.01 -21.63
CA LYS A 139 10.42 3.02 -21.15
C LYS A 139 9.62 1.84 -21.70
N GLY A 140 8.85 1.17 -20.83
CA GLY A 140 7.97 0.06 -21.20
C GLY A 140 8.64 -1.31 -21.22
N THR A 141 9.91 -1.42 -20.81
CA THR A 141 10.62 -2.68 -20.66
C THR A 141 10.17 -3.40 -19.39
N ASP A 142 9.76 -4.67 -19.52
CA ASP A 142 9.64 -5.58 -18.38
C ASP A 142 11.05 -5.82 -17.82
N ILE A 143 11.27 -5.45 -16.56
CA ILE A 143 12.56 -5.60 -15.86
C ILE A 143 12.60 -6.80 -14.93
N LEU A 144 11.42 -7.23 -14.44
CA LEU A 144 11.25 -8.41 -13.59
C LEU A 144 9.90 -9.06 -13.91
N VAL A 145 9.93 -10.38 -14.06
CA VAL A 145 8.77 -11.27 -13.99
C VAL A 145 9.13 -12.34 -12.97
N GLU A 146 8.36 -12.47 -11.90
CA GLU A 146 8.73 -13.28 -10.74
C GLU A 146 7.55 -14.15 -10.26
N GLU A 147 7.80 -15.43 -10.05
CA GLU A 147 6.89 -16.33 -9.34
C GLU A 147 7.03 -16.13 -7.82
N ALA A 148 5.94 -16.30 -7.08
CA ALA A 148 5.95 -16.14 -5.63
C ALA A 148 6.85 -17.21 -4.97
N ILE A 149 7.91 -16.81 -4.26
CA ILE A 149 8.78 -17.75 -3.53
C ILE A 149 8.00 -18.63 -2.54
N MET A 150 6.86 -18.12 -2.05
CA MET A 150 5.85 -18.87 -1.29
C MET A 150 4.44 -18.33 -1.57
N ARG A 151 3.50 -19.22 -1.86
CA ARG A 151 2.06 -18.93 -2.08
C ARG A 151 1.25 -19.35 -0.85
N GLY A 152 0.76 -18.39 -0.08
CA GLY A 152 0.09 -18.64 1.21
C GLY A 152 -1.43 -18.62 1.15
N LYS A 153 -2.08 -18.77 2.32
CA LYS A 153 -3.56 -18.78 2.47
C LYS A 153 -4.12 -17.71 3.43
N ALA A 154 -3.28 -16.90 4.06
CA ALA A 154 -3.66 -15.99 5.17
C ALA A 154 -4.18 -16.76 6.39
N GLN A 155 -3.61 -17.96 6.60
CA GLN A 155 -3.96 -18.90 7.65
C GLN A 155 -2.66 -19.28 8.35
N TRP A 156 -2.39 -18.67 9.50
CA TRP A 156 -1.07 -18.69 10.12
C TRP A 156 -0.48 -20.09 10.35
N LEU A 157 -1.30 -21.11 10.61
CA LEU A 157 -0.86 -22.49 10.77
C LEU A 157 -0.41 -23.12 9.42
N PHE A 158 -1.18 -22.91 8.34
CA PHE A 158 -0.80 -23.30 6.98
C PHE A 158 0.46 -22.57 6.53
N ASP A 159 0.51 -21.25 6.71
CA ASP A 159 1.61 -20.43 6.20
C ASP A 159 2.95 -20.79 6.90
N GLU A 160 2.95 -21.02 8.21
CA GLU A 160 4.13 -21.52 8.95
C GLU A 160 4.53 -22.94 8.56
N ALA A 161 3.56 -23.85 8.39
CA ALA A 161 3.83 -25.23 7.96
C ALA A 161 4.39 -25.29 6.55
N LEU A 162 3.89 -24.44 5.64
CA LEU A 162 4.39 -24.29 4.28
C LEU A 162 5.82 -23.75 4.28
N PHE A 163 6.11 -22.71 5.08
CA PHE A 163 7.47 -22.22 5.26
C PHE A 163 8.43 -23.31 5.77
N LYS A 164 8.01 -24.11 6.77
CA LYS A 164 8.79 -25.25 7.29
C LYS A 164 8.99 -26.36 6.26
N ALA A 165 8.06 -26.53 5.31
CA ALA A 165 8.14 -27.51 4.22
C ALA A 165 8.98 -27.06 3.01
N LEU A 166 9.40 -25.78 2.91
CA LEU A 166 10.30 -25.30 1.86
C LEU A 166 11.72 -25.88 2.01
N GLY A 167 12.47 -25.94 0.90
CA GLY A 167 13.90 -26.21 0.94
C GLY A 167 14.68 -25.08 1.62
N GLU A 168 15.79 -25.42 2.27
CA GLU A 168 16.58 -24.48 3.09
C GLU A 168 17.04 -23.23 2.32
N ASP A 169 17.36 -23.35 1.04
CA ASP A 169 17.73 -22.20 0.20
C ASP A 169 16.57 -21.19 0.05
N LYS A 170 15.31 -21.67 -0.06
CA LYS A 170 14.14 -20.78 -0.07
C LYS A 170 13.88 -20.20 1.33
N LYS A 171 14.05 -20.98 2.40
CA LYS A 171 13.94 -20.50 3.79
C LYS A 171 14.94 -19.38 4.07
N HIS A 172 16.22 -19.55 3.76
CA HIS A 172 17.24 -18.53 3.96
C HIS A 172 16.93 -17.25 3.18
N ARG A 173 16.50 -17.34 1.92
CA ARG A 173 16.18 -16.16 1.11
C ARG A 173 14.91 -15.44 1.61
N ILE A 174 13.89 -16.17 2.05
CA ILE A 174 12.74 -15.60 2.79
C ILE A 174 13.20 -14.92 4.08
N MET A 175 14.00 -15.59 4.92
CA MET A 175 14.46 -15.04 6.21
C MET A 175 15.40 -13.84 6.08
N SER A 176 15.93 -13.57 4.88
CA SER A 176 16.71 -12.37 4.56
C SER A 176 15.87 -11.15 4.13
N LEU A 177 14.55 -11.28 4.05
CA LEU A 177 13.63 -10.17 3.77
C LEU A 177 13.51 -9.21 4.97
N TYR A 178 13.01 -8.00 4.73
CA TYR A 178 12.81 -7.02 5.79
C TYR A 178 11.76 -7.53 6.80
N SER A 179 12.02 -7.39 8.11
CA SER A 179 11.22 -7.97 9.18
C SER A 179 10.79 -6.91 10.19
N ARG A 180 9.48 -6.77 10.43
CA ARG A 180 8.90 -5.83 11.40
C ARG A 180 7.88 -6.52 12.31
N CYS A 181 7.85 -6.12 13.58
CA CYS A 181 6.76 -6.45 14.52
C CYS A 181 5.53 -5.56 14.24
N HIS A 182 4.33 -6.15 14.16
CA HIS A 182 3.08 -5.42 13.90
C HIS A 182 2.15 -5.41 15.12
N CYS A 183 2.22 -6.42 15.98
CA CYS A 183 1.37 -6.58 17.17
C CYS A 183 1.70 -5.60 18.30
N ASN A 184 2.89 -5.02 18.33
CA ASN A 184 3.37 -4.07 19.37
C ASN A 184 3.27 -4.59 20.82
N LEU A 185 3.20 -5.91 21.02
CA LEU A 185 3.10 -6.54 22.35
C LEU A 185 4.48 -6.90 22.94
N ILE A 186 4.55 -6.89 24.27
CA ILE A 186 5.68 -7.37 25.06
C ILE A 186 5.16 -8.44 26.04
N PRO A 187 5.55 -9.73 25.91
CA PRO A 187 6.34 -10.30 24.83
C PRO A 187 5.62 -10.26 23.47
N CYS A 188 6.40 -10.28 22.39
CA CYS A 188 5.89 -10.28 21.02
C CYS A 188 5.27 -11.64 20.67
N LEU A 189 4.04 -11.65 20.14
CA LEU A 189 3.31 -12.87 19.76
C LEU A 189 3.54 -13.31 18.30
N GLU A 190 4.36 -12.58 17.54
CA GLU A 190 4.72 -12.90 16.16
C GLU A 190 6.05 -13.66 16.10
N THR A 191 6.07 -14.75 15.34
CA THR A 191 7.29 -15.49 15.00
C THR A 191 8.21 -14.64 14.10
N PRO A 192 9.48 -15.04 13.89
CA PRO A 192 10.36 -14.40 12.91
C PRO A 192 9.77 -14.40 11.48
N PHE A 193 9.04 -15.45 11.11
CA PHE A 193 8.41 -15.57 9.80
C PHE A 193 7.15 -14.71 9.66
N MET A 194 6.26 -14.68 10.67
CA MET A 194 5.06 -13.81 10.67
C MET A 194 5.42 -12.34 10.44
N LYS A 195 6.53 -11.88 11.02
CA LYS A 195 7.06 -10.51 10.87
C LYS A 195 7.50 -10.18 9.44
N ILE A 196 8.07 -11.16 8.74
CA ILE A 196 8.48 -11.05 7.34
C ILE A 196 7.26 -11.12 6.43
N TRP A 197 6.39 -12.11 6.63
CA TRP A 197 5.17 -12.30 5.85
C TRP A 197 4.29 -11.04 5.86
N SER A 198 4.04 -10.49 7.05
CA SER A 198 3.16 -9.33 7.25
C SER A 198 3.65 -8.03 6.59
N THR A 199 4.95 -7.91 6.27
CA THR A 199 5.49 -6.71 5.59
C THR A 199 5.74 -6.91 4.09
N ASN A 200 5.95 -8.16 3.63
CA ASN A 200 6.42 -8.45 2.26
C ASN A 200 5.41 -9.23 1.39
N ALA A 201 4.36 -9.81 1.97
CA ALA A 201 3.35 -10.54 1.21
C ALA A 201 2.33 -9.60 0.55
N TYR A 202 1.91 -9.93 -0.67
CA TYR A 202 0.91 -9.20 -1.44
C TYR A 202 -0.39 -10.00 -1.48
N GLN A 203 -1.53 -9.39 -1.15
CA GLN A 203 -2.83 -10.03 -1.32
C GLN A 203 -3.25 -10.05 -2.80
N LEU A 204 -3.49 -11.24 -3.34
CA LEU A 204 -4.11 -11.46 -4.66
C LEU A 204 -5.49 -12.13 -4.49
N PRO A 205 -6.35 -12.16 -5.53
CA PRO A 205 -7.65 -12.83 -5.47
C PRO A 205 -7.60 -14.34 -5.19
N VAL A 206 -6.44 -14.98 -5.42
CA VAL A 206 -6.20 -16.42 -5.19
C VAL A 206 -5.54 -16.72 -3.84
N GLY A 207 -5.22 -15.71 -3.04
CA GLY A 207 -4.47 -15.82 -1.78
C GLY A 207 -3.31 -14.82 -1.67
N PRO A 208 -2.71 -14.66 -0.48
CA PRO A 208 -1.49 -13.88 -0.32
C PRO A 208 -0.26 -14.57 -0.91
N MET A 209 0.64 -13.80 -1.50
CA MET A 209 1.86 -14.30 -2.13
C MET A 209 3.09 -13.50 -1.68
N LEU A 210 4.15 -14.21 -1.29
CA LEU A 210 5.44 -13.64 -0.95
C LEU A 210 6.39 -13.72 -2.15
N TYR A 211 7.16 -12.65 -2.37
CA TYR A 211 8.15 -12.53 -3.43
C TYR A 211 9.53 -12.21 -2.84
N GLU A 212 10.59 -12.60 -3.53
CA GLU A 212 11.98 -12.48 -3.05
C GLU A 212 12.64 -11.21 -3.59
N ILE A 213 12.52 -10.96 -4.90
CA ILE A 213 13.23 -9.92 -5.64
C ILE A 213 12.39 -8.64 -5.68
N ALA A 214 11.09 -8.73 -5.95
CA ALA A 214 10.17 -7.60 -5.93
C ALA A 214 10.12 -6.89 -4.55
N SER A 215 10.34 -7.65 -3.46
CA SER A 215 10.45 -7.15 -2.08
C SER A 215 11.76 -6.39 -1.78
N ARG A 216 12.62 -6.18 -2.79
CA ARG A 216 13.87 -5.39 -2.72
C ARG A 216 13.80 -4.07 -3.50
N PHE A 217 12.69 -3.79 -4.18
CA PHE A 217 12.49 -2.51 -4.86
C PHE A 217 11.93 -1.50 -3.87
N ASN A 218 12.57 -0.34 -3.74
CA ASN A 218 12.17 0.64 -2.74
C ASN A 218 10.96 1.50 -3.14
N HIS A 219 10.36 2.14 -2.15
CA HIS A 219 9.24 3.04 -2.36
C HIS A 219 9.67 4.36 -3.01
N ALA A 220 8.90 4.80 -4.01
CA ALA A 220 8.80 6.23 -4.35
C ALA A 220 7.34 6.63 -4.60
N CYS A 221 6.98 7.86 -4.19
CA CYS A 221 5.65 8.41 -4.40
C CYS A 221 5.36 8.62 -5.90
N LEU A 222 6.36 9.08 -6.66
CA LEU A 222 6.38 9.12 -8.12
C LEU A 222 7.42 8.10 -8.60
N PRO A 223 7.02 6.84 -8.81
CA PRO A 223 7.96 5.76 -9.12
C PRO A 223 8.45 5.82 -10.56
N ASN A 224 9.64 5.27 -10.81
CA ASN A 224 10.15 5.06 -12.16
C ASN A 224 9.75 3.68 -12.75
N CYS A 225 9.18 2.77 -11.93
CA CYS A 225 8.63 1.48 -12.35
C CYS A 225 7.14 1.34 -12.00
N ALA A 226 6.42 0.60 -12.85
CA ALA A 226 5.03 0.23 -12.70
C ALA A 226 4.90 -1.24 -12.29
N ARG A 227 4.02 -1.55 -11.34
CA ARG A 227 3.76 -2.91 -10.83
C ARG A 227 2.43 -3.47 -11.34
N GLY A 228 2.38 -4.77 -11.63
CA GLY A 228 1.14 -5.53 -11.77
C GLY A 228 1.37 -7.04 -11.68
N PHE A 229 0.39 -7.82 -12.12
CA PHE A 229 0.45 -9.28 -12.12
C PHE A 229 0.08 -9.86 -13.49
N SER A 230 0.75 -10.94 -13.90
CA SER A 230 0.38 -11.69 -15.12
C SER A 230 -0.92 -12.48 -14.92
N LYS A 231 -1.41 -13.16 -15.97
CA LYS A 231 -2.65 -13.98 -15.88
C LYS A 231 -2.47 -15.21 -14.99
N GLU A 232 -1.23 -15.66 -14.87
CA GLU A 232 -0.74 -16.76 -14.05
C GLU A 232 -0.43 -16.32 -12.60
N ASN A 233 -0.62 -15.02 -12.29
CA ASN A 233 -0.32 -14.35 -11.02
C ASN A 233 1.15 -14.01 -10.75
N HIS A 234 2.08 -14.22 -11.69
CA HIS A 234 3.47 -13.75 -11.53
C HIS A 234 3.52 -12.24 -11.30
N MET A 235 4.38 -11.76 -10.40
CA MET A 235 4.65 -10.33 -10.22
C MET A 235 5.38 -9.77 -11.47
N VAL A 236 4.93 -8.62 -11.98
CA VAL A 236 5.52 -7.96 -13.15
C VAL A 236 5.87 -6.52 -12.84
N PHE A 237 7.15 -6.16 -13.01
CA PHE A 237 7.62 -4.77 -12.94
C PHE A 237 8.08 -4.30 -14.33
N ARG A 238 7.60 -3.12 -14.74
CA ARG A 238 7.84 -2.53 -16.06
C ARG A 238 8.23 -1.06 -15.94
N THR A 239 9.23 -0.59 -16.68
CA THR A 239 9.69 0.82 -16.58
C THR A 239 8.62 1.82 -17.03
N ALA A 240 8.32 2.82 -16.20
CA ALA A 240 7.34 3.87 -16.48
C ALA A 240 7.92 5.04 -17.30
N ARG A 241 9.25 5.21 -17.27
CA ARG A 241 10.05 6.14 -18.08
C ARG A 241 11.38 5.48 -18.50
N ASP A 242 12.18 6.17 -19.30
CA ASP A 242 13.57 5.77 -19.51
C ASP A 242 14.36 5.90 -18.20
N ILE A 243 15.28 4.97 -17.96
CA ILE A 243 16.13 4.85 -16.76
C ILE A 243 17.59 4.94 -17.19
N LYS A 244 18.41 5.67 -16.44
CA LYS A 244 19.87 5.73 -16.61
C LYS A 244 20.57 4.70 -15.72
N ARG A 245 21.73 4.21 -16.17
CA ARG A 245 22.60 3.35 -15.34
C ARG A 245 22.90 4.01 -13.99
N GLY A 246 22.63 3.28 -12.91
CA GLY A 246 22.85 3.71 -11.52
C GLY A 246 21.64 4.34 -10.84
N GLU A 247 20.51 4.55 -11.53
CA GLU A 247 19.27 4.94 -10.86
C GLU A 247 18.69 3.79 -10.01
N GLU A 248 18.16 4.13 -8.84
CA GLU A 248 17.35 3.21 -8.03
C GLU A 248 16.00 2.95 -8.71
N LEU A 249 15.65 1.68 -8.90
CA LEU A 249 14.38 1.24 -9.44
C LEU A 249 13.35 1.17 -8.31
N THR A 250 12.29 1.95 -8.43
CA THR A 250 11.31 2.18 -7.37
C THR A 250 9.89 1.97 -7.87
N PHE A 251 9.01 1.49 -6.98
CA PHE A 251 7.58 1.38 -7.24
C PHE A 251 6.77 2.03 -6.10
N ASN A 252 5.47 2.24 -6.32
CA ASN A 252 4.61 2.82 -5.30
C ASN A 252 3.97 1.70 -4.45
N TYR A 253 4.51 1.47 -3.25
CA TYR A 253 4.01 0.51 -2.24
C TYR A 253 2.51 0.70 -1.96
N VAL A 254 2.14 1.90 -1.51
CA VAL A 254 0.77 2.29 -1.14
C VAL A 254 0.54 3.68 -1.72
N LEU A 255 -0.52 3.83 -2.54
CA LEU A 255 -0.89 5.09 -3.16
C LEU A 255 -1.50 6.07 -2.15
N VAL A 256 -0.67 6.61 -1.26
CA VAL A 256 -1.02 7.65 -0.29
C VAL A 256 -1.16 9.00 -1.03
N LEU A 257 -2.30 9.17 -1.70
CA LEU A 257 -2.59 10.27 -2.62
C LEU A 257 -3.07 11.56 -1.91
N ARG A 258 -2.45 11.86 -0.77
CA ARG A 258 -2.75 12.98 0.14
C ARG A 258 -1.59 13.99 0.16
N SER A 259 -1.68 15.04 0.97
CA SER A 259 -0.63 16.06 1.11
C SER A 259 0.69 15.48 1.63
N ASP A 260 1.78 16.21 1.44
CA ASP A 260 3.15 15.77 1.74
C ASP A 260 3.29 15.36 3.21
N GLU A 261 2.69 16.13 4.13
CA GLU A 261 2.68 15.84 5.57
C GLU A 261 2.00 14.50 5.86
N TYR A 262 0.83 14.24 5.25
CA TYR A 262 0.09 12.98 5.43
C TYR A 262 0.84 11.79 4.82
N ARG A 263 1.59 11.97 3.71
CA ARG A 263 2.44 10.91 3.16
C ARG A 263 3.59 10.57 4.09
N LEU A 264 4.28 11.58 4.61
CA LEU A 264 5.39 11.40 5.56
C LEU A 264 4.90 10.76 6.86
N ASP A 265 3.74 11.18 7.37
CA ASP A 265 3.13 10.62 8.57
C ASP A 265 2.68 9.16 8.39
N PHE A 266 1.97 8.85 7.29
CA PHE A 266 1.60 7.48 6.96
C PHE A 266 2.83 6.58 6.85
N PHE A 267 3.93 7.04 6.24
CA PHE A 267 5.15 6.24 6.09
C PHE A 267 5.86 5.98 7.42
N ARG A 268 5.84 6.92 8.37
CA ARG A 268 6.35 6.68 9.73
C ARG A 268 5.53 5.61 10.44
N HIS A 269 4.20 5.72 10.46
CA HIS A 269 3.35 4.74 11.11
C HIS A 269 3.44 3.35 10.43
N ALA A 270 3.22 3.29 9.11
CA ALA A 270 3.17 2.04 8.35
C ALA A 270 4.53 1.34 8.17
N PHE A 271 5.60 2.09 7.91
CA PHE A 271 6.90 1.55 7.51
C PHE A 271 8.07 1.93 8.43
N ASN A 272 7.82 2.66 9.52
CA ASN A 272 8.85 3.16 10.46
C ASN A 272 9.99 3.94 9.78
N SER A 273 9.68 4.62 8.68
CA SER A 273 10.63 5.36 7.83
C SER A 273 10.03 6.70 7.38
N THR A 274 10.89 7.69 7.10
CA THR A 274 10.45 8.96 6.51
C THR A 274 10.79 8.95 5.02
N CYS A 275 9.79 9.14 4.15
CA CYS A 275 9.96 9.06 2.70
C CYS A 275 10.79 10.24 2.15
N ASP A 276 11.93 9.95 1.55
CA ASP A 276 12.95 10.88 1.04
C ASP A 276 12.86 11.16 -0.47
N CYS A 277 11.93 10.52 -1.18
CA CYS A 277 11.85 10.58 -2.63
C CYS A 277 11.58 12.00 -3.17
N ASP A 278 11.91 12.24 -4.43
CA ASP A 278 11.84 13.56 -5.09
C ASP A 278 10.50 14.30 -4.88
N CYS A 279 9.38 13.57 -4.84
CA CYS A 279 8.07 14.16 -4.59
C CYS A 279 7.89 14.62 -3.13
N CYS A 280 8.33 13.85 -2.14
CA CYS A 280 8.27 14.23 -0.72
C CYS A 280 9.32 15.28 -0.33
N GLN A 281 10.31 15.50 -1.20
CA GLN A 281 11.31 16.57 -1.09
C GLN A 281 10.92 17.82 -1.91
N GLY A 282 9.71 17.88 -2.48
CA GLY A 282 9.23 19.01 -3.28
C GLY A 282 9.99 19.26 -4.60
N ARG A 283 10.79 18.28 -5.06
CA ARG A 283 11.52 18.31 -6.35
C ARG A 283 10.61 17.93 -7.52
N GLU A 284 9.59 17.11 -7.26
CA GLU A 284 8.51 16.77 -8.20
C GLU A 284 7.11 16.88 -7.54
N HIS A 285 6.05 16.93 -8.36
CA HIS A 285 4.66 17.04 -7.91
C HIS A 285 3.75 16.00 -8.59
N TYR A 286 2.72 15.53 -7.87
CA TYR A 286 1.73 14.60 -8.41
C TYR A 286 0.98 15.17 -9.63
N THR A 287 0.73 14.30 -10.60
CA THR A 287 -0.24 14.53 -11.69
C THR A 287 -1.11 13.28 -11.86
N GLU A 288 -2.37 13.49 -12.31
CA GLU A 288 -3.35 12.42 -12.57
C GLU A 288 -2.76 11.34 -13.51
N TYR A 289 -1.93 11.76 -14.48
CA TYR A 289 -1.25 10.91 -15.45
C TYR A 289 -0.20 9.94 -14.87
N VAL A 290 0.58 10.36 -13.87
CA VAL A 290 1.62 9.48 -13.29
C VAL A 290 0.98 8.35 -12.48
N ILE A 291 -0.10 8.65 -11.76
CA ILE A 291 -0.85 7.66 -10.96
C ILE A 291 -1.51 6.60 -11.85
N ASP A 292 -2.00 6.99 -13.03
CA ASP A 292 -2.48 6.08 -14.09
C ASP A 292 -1.39 5.18 -14.69
N LYS A 293 -0.12 5.34 -14.27
CA LYS A 293 1.04 4.60 -14.78
C LYS A 293 1.92 3.97 -13.68
N SER A 294 1.64 4.19 -12.40
CA SER A 294 2.26 3.44 -11.29
C SER A 294 1.84 1.96 -11.25
N HIS A 295 0.72 1.62 -11.90
CA HIS A 295 0.18 0.27 -11.96
C HIS A 295 -0.03 -0.19 -13.40
N LEU A 296 0.25 -1.47 -13.64
CA LEU A 296 -0.07 -2.17 -14.87
C LEU A 296 -1.50 -2.74 -14.80
N PRO A 297 -2.18 -2.95 -15.94
CA PRO A 297 -3.50 -3.59 -15.95
C PRO A 297 -3.43 -5.04 -15.46
N ASN A 298 -4.50 -5.54 -14.86
CA ASN A 298 -4.60 -6.93 -14.40
C ASN A 298 -4.40 -7.91 -15.58
N GLY A 299 -3.67 -9.01 -15.35
CA GLY A 299 -3.43 -10.02 -16.37
C GLY A 299 -2.41 -9.60 -17.42
N VAL A 300 -1.32 -8.96 -16.99
CA VAL A 300 -0.24 -8.44 -17.85
C VAL A 300 0.32 -9.56 -18.74
N GLU A 301 0.30 -9.33 -20.05
CA GLU A 301 1.07 -10.15 -20.99
C GLU A 301 2.55 -9.72 -20.94
N THR A 302 3.42 -10.66 -20.57
CA THR A 302 4.88 -10.51 -20.54
C THR A 302 5.49 -11.17 -21.78
N LYS A 303 6.74 -10.81 -22.10
CA LYS A 303 7.56 -11.52 -23.10
C LYS A 303 8.70 -12.33 -22.49
N PHE A 304 8.85 -12.26 -21.18
CA PHE A 304 9.91 -12.90 -20.42
C PHE A 304 9.29 -14.00 -19.54
N PRO A 305 9.95 -15.17 -19.40
CA PRO A 305 9.54 -16.19 -18.45
C PRO A 305 9.69 -15.65 -17.02
N ALA A 306 8.88 -16.17 -16.10
CA ALA A 306 9.03 -15.86 -14.69
C ALA A 306 10.31 -16.49 -14.12
N LEU A 307 10.98 -15.76 -13.23
CA LEU A 307 12.03 -16.31 -12.36
C LEU A 307 11.37 -17.04 -11.18
N GLY A 308 12.02 -18.09 -10.67
CA GLY A 308 11.57 -18.81 -9.46
C GLY A 308 10.39 -19.78 -9.64
N VAL A 309 10.00 -20.10 -10.88
CA VAL A 309 8.91 -21.04 -11.19
C VAL A 309 9.10 -22.37 -10.46
N TYR A 310 8.05 -22.81 -9.76
CA TYR A 310 8.02 -24.06 -9.00
C TYR A 310 8.34 -25.27 -9.88
N ASN A 311 9.16 -26.17 -9.36
CA ASN A 311 9.28 -27.50 -9.93
C ASN A 311 8.22 -28.48 -9.37
N ASP A 312 8.10 -29.62 -10.04
CA ASP A 312 7.19 -30.72 -9.72
C ASP A 312 7.20 -31.17 -8.25
N GLU A 313 8.35 -31.15 -7.57
CA GLU A 313 8.48 -31.61 -6.18
C GLU A 313 8.04 -30.53 -5.19
N GLU A 314 8.28 -29.26 -5.51
CA GLU A 314 7.85 -28.11 -4.71
C GLU A 314 6.33 -27.91 -4.79
N GLN A 315 5.72 -28.06 -5.98
CA GLN A 315 4.26 -28.03 -6.11
C GLN A 315 3.65 -29.17 -5.29
N LYS A 316 4.15 -30.41 -5.43
CA LYS A 316 3.73 -31.55 -4.60
C LYS A 316 3.98 -31.33 -3.11
N ALA A 317 4.95 -30.50 -2.72
CA ALA A 317 5.17 -30.13 -1.32
C ALA A 317 4.08 -29.17 -0.81
N GLN A 318 3.74 -28.13 -1.58
CA GLN A 318 2.61 -27.26 -1.28
C GLN A 318 1.30 -28.07 -1.17
N ASP A 319 1.04 -28.97 -2.12
CA ASP A 319 -0.14 -29.85 -2.12
C ASP A 319 -0.22 -30.71 -0.84
N ARG A 320 0.92 -31.20 -0.31
CA ARG A 320 0.97 -31.97 0.95
C ARG A 320 0.67 -31.13 2.18
N VAL A 321 1.12 -29.87 2.22
CA VAL A 321 0.77 -28.95 3.33
C VAL A 321 -0.71 -28.60 3.29
N GLU A 322 -1.26 -28.40 2.09
CA GLU A 322 -2.68 -28.09 1.90
C GLU A 322 -3.59 -29.24 2.34
N ASN A 323 -3.32 -30.47 1.90
CA ASN A 323 -4.10 -31.65 2.32
C ASN A 323 -3.99 -31.90 3.84
N TRP A 324 -2.82 -31.66 4.45
CA TRP A 324 -2.66 -31.72 5.91
C TRP A 324 -3.51 -30.67 6.62
N HIS A 325 -3.40 -29.40 6.23
CA HIS A 325 -4.13 -28.31 6.88
C HIS A 325 -5.65 -28.47 6.76
N MET A 326 -6.15 -28.94 5.62
CA MET A 326 -7.58 -29.28 5.47
C MET A 326 -8.06 -30.34 6.49
N GLY A 327 -7.21 -31.34 6.80
CA GLY A 327 -7.48 -32.32 7.85
C GLY A 327 -7.49 -31.72 9.26
N ILE A 328 -6.58 -30.78 9.53
CA ILE A 328 -6.54 -30.02 10.78
C ILE A 328 -7.80 -29.16 10.93
N GLU A 329 -8.14 -28.36 9.92
CA GLU A 329 -9.32 -27.48 9.91
C GLU A 329 -10.62 -28.28 10.10
N ALA A 330 -10.76 -29.42 9.43
CA ALA A 330 -11.94 -30.27 9.58
C ALA A 330 -12.10 -30.80 11.02
N THR A 331 -11.01 -31.27 11.63
CA THR A 331 -11.03 -31.82 12.98
C THR A 331 -11.27 -30.72 14.03
N MET A 332 -10.61 -29.57 13.90
CA MET A 332 -10.86 -28.40 14.75
C MET A 332 -12.30 -27.91 14.64
N SER A 333 -12.86 -27.87 13.43
CA SER A 333 -14.27 -27.50 13.21
C SER A 333 -15.22 -28.47 13.88
N GLN A 334 -14.92 -29.78 13.85
CA GLN A 334 -15.74 -30.79 14.52
C GLN A 334 -15.66 -30.67 16.05
N ILE A 335 -14.46 -30.44 16.63
CA ILE A 335 -14.31 -30.21 18.08
C ILE A 335 -15.14 -29.00 18.52
N HIS A 336 -15.08 -27.89 17.76
CA HIS A 336 -15.86 -26.69 18.08
C HIS A 336 -17.37 -26.91 17.91
N ALA A 337 -17.82 -27.66 16.89
CA ALA A 337 -19.22 -28.01 16.71
C ALA A 337 -19.76 -28.85 17.88
N ASN A 338 -19.02 -29.88 18.31
CA ASN A 338 -19.40 -30.72 19.44
C ASN A 338 -19.52 -29.91 20.75
N MET A 339 -18.62 -28.94 20.96
CA MET A 339 -18.65 -28.03 22.11
C MET A 339 -19.93 -27.16 22.13
N LEU A 340 -20.37 -26.67 20.97
CA LEU A 340 -21.60 -25.88 20.85
C LEU A 340 -22.88 -26.72 21.02
N GLU A 341 -22.90 -27.96 20.51
CA GLU A 341 -23.99 -28.93 20.73
C GLU A 341 -24.10 -29.32 22.22
N TYR A 342 -22.97 -29.48 22.91
CA TYR A 342 -22.95 -29.73 24.36
C TYR A 342 -23.41 -28.52 25.18
N LEU A 343 -22.99 -27.30 24.81
CA LEU A 343 -23.50 -26.05 25.40
C LEU A 343 -25.02 -25.93 25.24
N GLU A 344 -25.57 -26.24 24.07
CA GLU A 344 -27.01 -26.25 23.81
C GLU A 344 -27.74 -27.26 24.71
N THR A 345 -27.20 -28.48 24.81
CA THR A 345 -27.72 -29.52 25.71
C THR A 345 -27.76 -29.07 27.18
N LEU A 346 -26.73 -28.37 27.66
CA LEU A 346 -26.67 -27.84 29.03
C LEU A 346 -27.68 -26.71 29.27
N VAL A 347 -27.90 -25.85 28.27
CA VAL A 347 -28.90 -24.76 28.34
C VAL A 347 -30.32 -25.33 28.32
N GLU A 348 -30.62 -26.32 27.46
CA GLU A 348 -31.92 -27.01 27.43
C GLU A 348 -32.20 -27.79 28.73
N ALA A 349 -31.17 -28.35 29.36
CA ALA A 349 -31.26 -29.00 30.67
C ALA A 349 -31.45 -28.00 31.84
N GLY A 350 -31.33 -26.70 31.60
CA GLY A 350 -31.49 -25.65 32.60
C GLY A 350 -30.30 -25.49 33.56
N ASP A 351 -29.07 -25.78 33.12
CA ASP A 351 -27.86 -25.65 33.95
C ASP A 351 -27.56 -24.17 34.27
N GLU A 352 -27.71 -23.79 35.55
CA GLU A 352 -27.46 -22.43 36.05
C GLU A 352 -26.01 -21.95 35.82
N CYS A 353 -25.03 -22.85 35.67
CA CYS A 353 -23.65 -22.50 35.35
C CYS A 353 -23.58 -21.76 34.00
N MET A 354 -24.35 -22.23 33.01
CA MET A 354 -24.37 -21.68 31.65
C MET A 354 -24.86 -20.23 31.59
N LEU A 355 -25.51 -19.72 32.64
CA LEU A 355 -25.85 -18.30 32.77
C LEU A 355 -24.59 -17.40 32.82
N THR A 356 -23.49 -17.91 33.39
CA THR A 356 -22.24 -17.17 33.56
C THR A 356 -21.32 -17.29 32.34
N SER A 357 -20.61 -16.21 31.99
CA SER A 357 -19.58 -16.27 30.94
C SER A 357 -18.37 -17.09 31.36
N GLN A 358 -18.11 -17.23 32.68
CA GLN A 358 -17.03 -18.07 33.20
C GLN A 358 -17.24 -19.56 32.87
N CYS A 359 -18.45 -20.12 33.05
CA CYS A 359 -18.68 -21.52 32.67
C CYS A 359 -18.60 -21.73 31.15
N ARG A 360 -18.99 -20.74 30.34
CA ARG A 360 -18.86 -20.81 28.87
C ARG A 360 -17.42 -20.68 28.39
N GLU A 361 -16.59 -19.89 29.08
CA GLU A 361 -15.13 -19.84 28.83
C GLU A 361 -14.45 -21.18 29.18
N LEU A 362 -14.88 -21.88 30.23
CA LEU A 362 -14.35 -23.21 30.56
C LEU A 362 -14.63 -24.26 29.47
N LEU A 363 -15.80 -24.24 28.83
CA LEU A 363 -16.10 -25.10 27.67
C LEU A 363 -15.17 -24.80 26.48
N VAL A 364 -14.88 -23.52 26.24
CA VAL A 364 -13.93 -23.10 25.20
C VAL A 364 -12.51 -23.55 25.53
N ASP A 365 -12.09 -23.48 26.79
CA ASP A 365 -10.76 -23.94 27.21
C ASP A 365 -10.61 -25.47 27.13
N GLU A 366 -11.63 -26.25 27.50
CA GLU A 366 -11.63 -27.72 27.29
C GLU A 366 -11.54 -28.08 25.79
N ALA A 367 -12.27 -27.37 24.92
CA ALA A 367 -12.19 -27.54 23.48
C ALA A 367 -10.81 -27.13 22.91
N LEU A 368 -10.18 -26.10 23.48
CA LEU A 368 -8.83 -25.66 23.10
C LEU A 368 -7.73 -26.64 23.55
N ASP A 369 -7.87 -27.26 24.73
CA ASP A 369 -6.97 -28.33 25.16
C ASP A 369 -7.11 -29.56 24.23
N ALA A 370 -8.32 -29.93 23.83
CA ALA A 370 -8.55 -30.99 22.83
C ALA A 370 -7.90 -30.65 21.47
N ILE A 371 -8.06 -29.42 20.99
CA ILE A 371 -7.40 -28.92 19.76
C ILE A 371 -5.87 -28.91 19.91
N GLY A 372 -5.35 -28.46 21.05
CA GLY A 372 -3.91 -28.37 21.33
C GLY A 372 -3.22 -29.74 21.34
N ASN A 373 -3.83 -30.73 21.99
CA ASN A 373 -3.35 -32.11 21.99
C ASN A 373 -3.36 -32.69 20.56
N PHE A 374 -4.47 -32.55 19.83
CA PHE A 374 -4.57 -33.01 18.45
C PHE A 374 -3.55 -32.34 17.51
N LEU A 375 -3.32 -31.03 17.65
CA LEU A 375 -2.29 -30.29 16.91
C LEU A 375 -0.87 -30.82 17.21
N ALA A 376 -0.57 -31.14 18.46
CA ALA A 376 0.73 -31.69 18.85
C ALA A 376 0.96 -33.09 18.27
N GLU A 377 -0.04 -33.97 18.33
CA GLU A 377 0.01 -35.31 17.72
C GLU A 377 0.16 -35.28 16.19
N ASN A 378 -0.38 -34.25 15.53
CA ASN A 378 -0.41 -34.12 14.07
C ASN A 378 0.60 -33.08 13.53
N ASN A 379 1.60 -32.68 14.32
CA ASN A 379 2.62 -31.69 13.95
C ASN A 379 3.71 -32.22 12.99
N VAL A 380 3.30 -32.74 11.82
CA VAL A 380 4.19 -33.40 10.84
C VAL A 380 5.24 -32.48 10.21
N TYR A 381 5.10 -31.16 10.37
CA TYR A 381 6.02 -30.14 9.82
C TYR A 381 6.95 -29.52 10.86
N GLY A 382 6.92 -29.95 12.13
CA GLY A 382 7.83 -29.46 13.16
C GLY A 382 7.64 -27.97 13.47
N LEU A 383 6.38 -27.53 13.59
CA LEU A 383 6.02 -26.22 14.13
C LEU A 383 6.51 -26.12 15.58
N ASP A 384 7.12 -25.01 15.95
CA ASP A 384 7.66 -24.81 17.30
C ASP A 384 6.51 -24.49 18.28
N ASP A 385 6.66 -24.84 19.56
CA ASP A 385 5.58 -24.67 20.57
C ASP A 385 5.04 -23.22 20.61
N ALA A 386 5.91 -22.22 20.44
CA ALA A 386 5.52 -20.81 20.37
C ALA A 386 4.60 -20.48 19.19
N VAL A 387 4.71 -21.20 18.06
CA VAL A 387 3.81 -21.09 16.90
C VAL A 387 2.43 -21.62 17.28
N LEU A 388 2.39 -22.83 17.85
CA LEU A 388 1.15 -23.49 18.28
C LEU A 388 0.42 -22.68 19.35
N GLN A 389 1.14 -22.17 20.36
CA GLN A 389 0.57 -21.33 21.41
C GLN A 389 0.07 -19.96 20.87
N SER A 390 0.80 -19.33 19.94
CA SER A 390 0.32 -18.12 19.25
C SER A 390 -0.94 -18.38 18.41
N TYR A 391 -1.06 -19.56 17.81
CA TYR A 391 -2.25 -19.98 17.07
C TYR A 391 -3.44 -20.26 18.01
N LEU A 392 -3.26 -21.05 19.08
CA LEU A 392 -4.28 -21.32 20.11
C LEU A 392 -4.82 -20.02 20.73
N ALA A 393 -3.93 -19.09 21.09
CA ALA A 393 -4.31 -17.78 21.64
C ALA A 393 -5.09 -16.89 20.64
N LYS A 394 -4.86 -17.05 19.33
CA LYS A 394 -5.63 -16.37 18.28
C LYS A 394 -7.03 -17.00 18.14
N ILE A 395 -7.14 -18.32 18.11
CA ILE A 395 -8.46 -18.99 17.95
C ILE A 395 -9.33 -18.90 19.21
N LYS A 396 -8.77 -18.87 20.43
CA LYS A 396 -9.56 -18.67 21.68
C LYS A 396 -10.47 -17.44 21.59
N ARG A 397 -9.93 -16.31 21.09
CA ARG A 397 -10.68 -15.05 20.92
C ARG A 397 -11.88 -15.20 19.97
N PHE A 398 -11.74 -16.03 18.94
CA PHE A 398 -12.78 -16.31 17.97
C PHE A 398 -13.83 -17.28 18.52
N MET A 399 -13.40 -18.37 19.16
CA MET A 399 -14.28 -19.36 19.79
C MET A 399 -15.12 -18.74 20.91
N LEU A 400 -14.53 -17.90 21.79
CA LEU A 400 -15.29 -17.15 22.81
C LEU A 400 -16.39 -16.28 22.17
N ALA A 401 -16.06 -15.52 21.13
CA ALA A 401 -17.02 -14.64 20.46
C ALA A 401 -18.16 -15.43 19.76
N GLN A 402 -17.86 -16.59 19.17
CA GLN A 402 -18.88 -17.46 18.59
C GLN A 402 -19.73 -18.15 19.66
N THR A 403 -19.12 -18.57 20.78
CA THR A 403 -19.81 -19.23 21.91
C THR A 403 -20.85 -18.29 22.54
N GLU A 404 -20.49 -17.03 22.79
CA GLU A 404 -21.44 -16.02 23.30
C GLU A 404 -22.59 -15.74 22.30
N ALA A 405 -22.29 -15.66 21.01
CA ALA A 405 -23.32 -15.46 19.98
C ALA A 405 -24.27 -16.67 19.84
N TYR A 406 -23.73 -17.89 19.96
CA TYR A 406 -24.50 -19.13 19.89
C TYR A 406 -25.39 -19.28 21.14
N TYR A 407 -24.83 -19.09 22.33
CA TYR A 407 -25.54 -19.09 23.60
C TYR A 407 -26.76 -18.15 23.60
N LEU A 408 -26.60 -16.91 23.11
CA LEU A 408 -27.72 -15.96 22.99
C LEU A 408 -28.80 -16.43 21.99
N THR A 409 -28.43 -17.22 20.98
CA THR A 409 -29.35 -17.80 19.99
C THR A 409 -30.14 -18.99 20.57
N VAL A 410 -29.47 -19.86 21.34
CA VAL A 410 -30.11 -20.95 22.10
C VAL A 410 -31.08 -20.39 23.14
N LEU A 411 -30.64 -19.43 23.98
CA LEU A 411 -31.49 -18.77 24.97
C LEU A 411 -32.77 -18.18 24.35
N GLN A 412 -32.63 -17.43 23.25
CA GLN A 412 -33.78 -16.85 22.54
C GLN A 412 -34.70 -17.90 21.91
N SER A 413 -34.25 -19.14 21.75
CA SER A 413 -35.07 -20.25 21.25
C SER A 413 -35.79 -20.93 22.41
N PHE A 414 -35.06 -21.27 23.47
CA PHE A 414 -35.61 -21.83 24.72
C PHE A 414 -36.67 -20.92 25.36
N SER A 415 -36.43 -19.60 25.39
CA SER A 415 -37.38 -18.61 25.92
C SER A 415 -38.66 -18.41 25.08
N LYS A 416 -38.87 -19.18 24.01
CA LYS A 416 -40.12 -19.25 23.23
C LYS A 416 -40.91 -20.53 23.50
N PHE A 417 -40.36 -21.44 24.30
CA PHE A 417 -40.96 -22.72 24.66
C PHE A 417 -41.25 -22.85 26.17
N VAL A 418 -40.85 -21.86 26.97
CA VAL A 418 -41.11 -21.76 28.41
C VAL A 418 -41.95 -20.51 28.70
N ASP A 419 -43.26 -20.71 28.84
CA ASP A 419 -44.27 -19.77 29.39
C ASP A 419 -44.50 -20.05 30.90
#